data_AF-A0AB37L3H2-F1
#
_entry.id   AF-A0AB37L3H2-F1
#
_cell.length_a   1.000
_cell.length_b   1.000
_cell.length_c   1.000
_cell.angle_alpha   90.00
_cell.angle_beta   90.00
_cell.angle_gamma   90.00
#
_symmetry.space_group_name_H-M   'P 1'
#
loop_
_entity.id
_entity.type
_entity.pdbx_description
1 polymer ?
#
loop_
_entity_poly.entity_id
_entity_poly.type
_entity_poly.pdbx_seq_one_letter_code
_entity_poly.pdbx_strand_id
1 'polypeptide(L)'
;MEKGQNLSKMVFKDQYDALGEQEKKEFKKAFLEKSGISYPSFYVKLRNNTFKPLEKKCFNELMTQYSSFIPFEELTGRCYSQN
;
A
#
# COMPACT_ATOMS: atom_id res chain seq x y z
N MET A 1 5.93 -4.74 26.33
CA MET A 1 5.48 -5.61 25.21
C MET A 1 6.18 -5.14 23.95
N GLU A 2 7.38 -5.67 23.70
CA GLU A 2 8.18 -5.35 22.53
C GLU A 2 7.62 -6.11 21.33
N LYS A 3 7.04 -5.39 20.36
CA LYS A 3 6.68 -6.00 19.08
C LYS A 3 7.76 -5.64 18.07
N GLY A 4 8.54 -6.67 17.75
CA GLY A 4 9.70 -6.64 16.87
C GLY A 4 9.46 -5.84 15.60
N GLN A 5 10.37 -4.89 15.38
CA GLN A 5 10.51 -4.12 14.17
C GLN A 5 11.04 -5.05 13.07
N ASN A 6 10.14 -5.67 12.31
CA ASN A 6 10.52 -6.45 11.13
C ASN A 6 10.66 -5.48 9.94
N LEU A 7 11.87 -4.93 9.82
CA LEU A 7 12.28 -3.83 8.95
C LEU A 7 12.49 -4.23 7.46
N SER A 8 11.84 -5.27 6.94
CA SER A 8 12.35 -5.95 5.72
C SER A 8 11.52 -5.85 4.42
N LYS A 9 10.59 -4.90 4.28
CA LYS A 9 10.03 -4.47 2.98
C LYS A 9 9.27 -3.18 3.22
N MET A 10 9.42 -2.14 2.39
CA MET A 10 8.42 -1.07 2.37
C MET A 10 7.07 -1.72 2.02
N VAL A 11 6.23 -1.90 3.03
CA VAL A 11 4.91 -2.54 2.91
C VAL A 11 3.88 -1.43 2.72
N PHE A 12 2.77 -1.69 2.01
CA PHE A 12 1.67 -0.73 1.87
C PHE A 12 1.18 -0.14 3.21
N LYS A 13 1.37 -0.89 4.33
CA LYS A 13 1.12 -0.40 5.67
C LYS A 13 1.95 0.84 6.02
N ASP A 14 3.24 0.85 5.68
CA ASP A 14 4.17 1.94 5.97
C ASP A 14 3.81 3.19 5.18
N GLN A 15 3.51 3.01 3.89
CA GLN A 15 2.99 4.06 3.01
C GLN A 15 1.66 4.64 3.53
N TYR A 16 0.74 3.79 3.97
CA TYR A 16 -0.52 4.23 4.55
C TYR A 16 -0.28 4.95 5.89
N ASP A 17 0.68 4.49 6.70
CA ASP A 17 0.99 5.11 7.98
C ASP A 17 1.64 6.50 7.84
N ALA A 18 2.37 6.72 6.75
CA ALA A 18 2.95 8.02 6.40
C ALA A 18 1.89 9.08 6.04
N LEU A 19 0.66 8.69 5.67
CA LEU A 19 -0.43 9.63 5.38
C LEU A 19 -0.94 10.32 6.67
N GLY A 20 -1.39 11.57 6.56
CA GLY A 20 -2.09 12.26 7.64
C GLY A 20 -3.42 11.57 8.02
N GLU A 21 -3.93 11.80 9.24
CA GLU A 21 -5.19 11.18 9.68
C GLU A 21 -6.39 11.47 8.77
N GLN A 22 -6.42 12.67 8.18
CA GLN A 22 -7.47 13.06 7.25
C GLN A 22 -7.32 12.35 5.89
N GLU A 23 -6.12 12.36 5.32
CA GLU A 23 -5.80 11.64 4.09
C GLU A 23 -6.03 10.13 4.24
N LYS A 24 -5.69 9.55 5.40
CA LYS A 24 -5.99 8.15 5.74
C LYS A 24 -7.47 7.82 5.65
N LYS A 25 -8.35 8.73 6.08
CA LYS A 25 -9.81 8.54 6.01
C LYS A 25 -10.30 8.64 4.58
N GLU A 26 -9.84 9.62 3.82
CA GLU A 26 -10.21 9.82 2.42
C GLU A 26 -9.71 8.69 1.52
N PHE A 27 -8.41 8.37 1.61
CA PHE A 27 -7.79 7.24 0.92
C PHE A 27 -8.56 5.95 1.18
N LYS A 28 -8.87 5.67 2.45
CA LYS A 28 -9.59 4.45 2.83
C LYS A 28 -10.97 4.41 2.19
N LYS A 29 -11.72 5.52 2.23
CA LYS A 29 -13.06 5.58 1.62
C LYS A 29 -12.97 5.33 0.11
N ALA A 30 -12.09 6.05 -0.57
CA ALA A 30 -11.85 5.89 -2.01
C ALA A 30 -11.40 4.47 -2.38
N PHE A 31 -10.51 3.87 -1.58
CA PHE A 31 -10.03 2.51 -1.79
C PHE A 31 -11.15 1.46 -1.62
N LEU A 32 -12.00 1.61 -0.61
CA LEU A 32 -13.14 0.72 -0.38
C LEU A 32 -14.16 0.82 -1.53
N GLU A 33 -14.44 2.04 -2.00
CA GLU A 33 -15.35 2.27 -3.14
C GLU A 33 -14.77 1.72 -4.45
N LYS A 34 -13.48 1.95 -4.74
CA LYS A 34 -12.83 1.53 -5.99
C LYS A 34 -12.54 0.02 -6.02
N SER A 35 -12.09 -0.54 -4.90
CA SER A 35 -11.68 -1.94 -4.81
C SER A 35 -12.82 -2.89 -4.44
N GLY A 36 -13.96 -2.37 -3.95
CA GLY A 36 -15.12 -3.15 -3.54
C GLY A 36 -14.87 -4.11 -2.37
N ILE A 37 -13.80 -3.89 -1.59
CA ILE A 37 -13.50 -4.74 -0.43
C ILE A 37 -14.16 -4.19 0.84
N SER A 38 -14.48 -5.07 1.78
CA SER A 38 -15.00 -4.66 3.08
C SER A 38 -13.93 -4.01 3.96
N TYR A 39 -14.36 -3.10 4.83
CA TYR A 39 -13.54 -2.42 5.83
C TYR A 39 -12.59 -3.34 6.62
N PRO A 40 -13.05 -4.45 7.23
CA PRO A 40 -12.14 -5.34 7.98
C PRO A 40 -11.12 -6.02 7.06
N SER A 41 -11.53 -6.40 5.85
CA SER A 41 -10.65 -7.04 4.86
C SER A 41 -9.51 -6.12 4.44
N PHE A 42 -9.74 -4.81 4.37
CA PHE A 42 -8.69 -3.83 4.10
C PHE A 42 -7.55 -3.93 5.12
N TYR A 43 -7.84 -3.88 6.43
CA TYR A 43 -6.81 -3.92 7.46
C TYR A 43 -6.09 -5.28 7.54
N VAL A 44 -6.82 -6.38 7.32
CA VAL A 44 -6.20 -7.72 7.25
C VAL A 44 -5.23 -7.80 6.08
N LYS A 45 -5.64 -7.33 4.90
CA LYS A 45 -4.79 -7.31 3.70
C LYS A 45 -3.61 -6.34 3.83
N LEU A 46 -3.82 -5.18 4.46
CA LEU A 46 -2.79 -4.18 4.73
C LEU A 46 -1.71 -4.73 5.66
N ARG A 47 -2.11 -5.46 6.71
CA ARG A 47 -1.19 -6.11 7.65
C ARG A 47 -0.42 -7.26 7.02
N ASN A 48 -1.10 -8.07 6.20
CA ASN A 48 -0.54 -9.29 5.62
C ASN A 48 0.07 -9.06 4.22
N ASN A 49 0.02 -7.84 3.69
CA ASN A 49 0.43 -7.48 2.33
C ASN A 49 -0.18 -8.37 1.22
N THR A 50 -1.40 -8.85 1.42
CA THR A 50 -2.09 -9.85 0.57
C THR A 50 -3.04 -9.23 -0.46
N PHE A 51 -2.80 -7.98 -0.85
CA PHE A 51 -3.55 -7.32 -1.91
C PHE A 51 -3.36 -8.03 -3.25
N LYS A 52 -4.44 -8.25 -4.00
CA LYS A 52 -4.37 -8.73 -5.39
C LYS A 52 -3.68 -7.70 -6.28
N PRO A 53 -3.09 -8.09 -7.42
CA PRO A 53 -2.42 -7.15 -8.33
C PRO A 53 -3.30 -5.98 -8.77
N LEU A 54 -4.61 -6.19 -8.96
CA LEU A 54 -5.57 -5.12 -9.24
C LEU A 54 -5.72 -4.13 -8.08
N GLU A 55 -5.83 -4.66 -6.86
CA GLU A 55 -5.92 -3.85 -5.63
C GLU A 55 -4.63 -3.06 -5.40
N LYS A 56 -3.46 -3.65 -5.70
CA LYS A 56 -2.16 -2.95 -5.64
C LYS A 56 -2.09 -1.79 -6.62
N LYS A 57 -2.57 -1.97 -7.86
CA LYS A 57 -2.65 -0.89 -8.85
C LYS A 57 -3.54 0.24 -8.35
N CYS A 58 -4.74 -0.09 -7.84
CA CYS A 58 -5.63 0.89 -7.22
C CYS A 58 -4.97 1.61 -6.04
N PHE A 59 -4.28 0.87 -5.17
CA PHE A 59 -3.57 1.43 -4.03
C PHE A 59 -2.52 2.43 -4.49
N ASN A 60 -1.71 2.07 -5.49
CA ASN A 60 -0.67 2.93 -6.02
C ASN A 60 -1.25 4.18 -6.70
N GLU A 61 -2.28 4.03 -7.54
CA GLU A 61 -2.97 5.17 -8.16
C GLU A 61 -3.49 6.16 -7.11
N LEU A 62 -4.16 5.65 -6.07
CA LEU A 62 -4.66 6.49 -4.99
C LEU A 62 -3.51 7.11 -4.21
N MET A 63 -2.47 6.34 -3.86
CA MET A 63 -1.28 6.86 -3.19
C MET A 63 -0.61 7.97 -3.99
N THR A 64 -0.53 7.90 -5.32
CA THR A 64 0.00 8.98 -6.15
C THR A 64 -0.85 10.26 -6.06
N GLN A 65 -2.16 10.15 -5.83
CA GLN A 65 -3.03 11.33 -5.66
C GLN A 65 -2.86 12.01 -4.29
N TYR A 66 -2.62 11.24 -3.23
CA TYR A 66 -2.48 11.79 -1.87
C TYR A 66 -1.03 12.09 -1.50
N SER A 67 -0.10 11.24 -1.94
CA SER A 67 1.34 11.44 -1.80
C SER A 67 1.83 12.23 -3.00
N SER A 68 1.84 13.55 -2.90
CA SER A 68 2.54 14.41 -3.87
C SER A 68 4.07 14.19 -3.88
N PHE A 69 4.59 13.15 -3.22
CA PHE A 69 5.99 12.82 -3.14
C PHE A 69 6.23 11.30 -3.15
N ILE A 70 7.16 10.89 -4.02
CA ILE A 70 7.79 9.56 -4.22
C ILE A 70 7.07 8.59 -5.19
N PRO A 71 7.50 8.54 -6.46
CA PRO A 71 7.11 7.49 -7.39
C PRO A 71 7.74 6.13 -7.00
N PHE A 72 6.93 5.07 -7.09
CA PHE A 72 7.31 3.67 -6.83
C PHE A 72 8.04 2.99 -8.02
N GLU A 73 8.50 3.74 -9.02
CA GLU A 73 9.23 3.15 -10.16
C GLU A 73 10.73 3.01 -9.87
N GLU A 74 11.11 2.09 -8.97
CA GLU A 74 12.47 1.51 -9.00
C GLU A 74 12.60 0.12 -8.33
N LEU A 75 11.64 -0.80 -8.49
CA LEU A 75 11.85 -2.19 -8.05
C LEU A 75 11.40 -3.28 -9.05
N THR A 76 11.13 -2.93 -10.30
CA THR A 76 10.96 -3.92 -11.38
C THR A 76 11.97 -3.74 -12.53
N GLY A 77 13.13 -3.13 -12.25
CA GLY A 77 14.28 -3.13 -13.13
C GLY A 77 15.43 -3.89 -12.48
N ARG A 78 15.96 -4.90 -13.18
CA ARG A 78 17.09 -5.78 -12.79
C ARG A 78 16.77 -7.01 -11.93
N CYS A 79 16.09 -8.00 -12.52
CA CYS A 79 16.57 -9.38 -12.35
C CYS A 79 16.01 -10.32 -13.42
N TYR A 80 16.40 -10.10 -14.67
CA TYR A 80 16.49 -11.19 -15.66
C TYR A 80 17.77 -10.96 -16.47
N SER A 81 18.91 -11.21 -15.83
CA SER A 81 20.07 -11.67 -16.58
C SER A 81 19.95 -13.18 -16.61
N GLN A 82 19.51 -13.71 -17.75
CA GLN A 82 19.64 -15.12 -18.07
C GLN A 82 21.14 -15.47 -18.00
N ASN A 83 21.48 -16.43 -17.16
CA ASN A 83 22.67 -17.25 -17.33
C ASN A 83 22.24 -18.72 -17.22
#